data_AF-A0A7S0STK4-F1
#
_entry.id   AF-A0A7S0STK4-F1
#
_cell.length_a   1.000
_cell.length_b   1.000
_cell.length_c   1.000
_cell.angle_alpha   90.00
_cell.angle_beta   90.00
_cell.angle_gamma   90.00
#
_symmetry.space_group_name_H-M   'P 1'
#
loop_
_entity.id
_entity.type
_entity.pdbx_description
1 polymer ?
#
loop_
_entity_poly.entity_id
_entity_poly.type
_entity_poly.pdbx_seq_one_letter_code
_entity_poly.pdbx_strand_id
1 'polypeptide(L)'
;VSFYYSSRPNNLILNNITLRVKPNSIVSFVGKSGSGKSTLLSLLNGLNSQTSGLILINGIDISNKHYSCHDIGVGVVEQSSNLLSGTIAFNISYGMENAVKEDIIEASELACSHSFIKEFPDGYDTVVKIVIISAQFSIIAYAMSF
;
A
#
# COMPACT_ATOMS: atom_id res chain seq x y z
N VAL A 1 -6.97 -17.68 10.05
CA VAL A 1 -7.76 -16.44 9.76
C VAL A 1 -8.92 -16.80 8.86
N SER A 2 -10.14 -16.40 9.24
CA SER A 2 -11.34 -16.51 8.42
C SER A 2 -12.02 -15.15 8.29
N PHE A 3 -12.65 -14.89 7.15
CA PHE A 3 -13.30 -13.61 6.88
C PHE A 3 -14.47 -13.74 5.90
N TYR A 4 -15.54 -13.01 6.20
CA TYR A 4 -16.62 -12.66 5.28
C TYR A 4 -16.88 -11.16 5.33
N TYR A 5 -17.42 -10.59 4.26
CA TYR A 5 -17.92 -9.21 4.30
C TYR A 5 -19.26 -9.15 5.02
N SER A 6 -19.49 -8.13 5.85
CA SER A 6 -20.75 -7.96 6.60
C SER A 6 -21.99 -7.90 5.69
N SER A 7 -21.83 -7.46 4.45
CA SER A 7 -22.89 -7.47 3.42
C SER A 7 -23.26 -8.86 2.91
N ARG A 8 -22.42 -9.87 3.16
CA ARG A 8 -22.57 -11.27 2.71
C ARG A 8 -22.10 -12.23 3.81
N PRO A 9 -22.80 -12.31 4.97
CA PRO A 9 -22.33 -13.04 6.14
C PRO A 9 -22.22 -14.56 5.93
N ASN A 10 -22.99 -15.11 4.99
CA ASN A 10 -22.96 -16.54 4.65
C ASN A 10 -21.89 -16.92 3.62
N ASN A 11 -21.08 -15.96 3.17
CA ASN A 11 -20.07 -16.18 2.13
C ASN A 11 -18.66 -15.94 2.68
N LEU A 12 -18.02 -17.02 3.14
CA LEU A 12 -16.62 -16.99 3.58
C LEU A 12 -15.70 -16.75 2.37
N ILE A 13 -15.05 -15.59 2.38
CA ILE A 13 -14.06 -15.22 1.36
C ILE A 13 -12.70 -15.84 1.69
N LEU A 14 -12.33 -15.84 2.98
CA LEU A 14 -11.15 -16.52 3.49
C LEU A 14 -11.61 -17.56 4.51
N ASN A 15 -11.16 -18.80 4.35
CA ASN A 15 -11.55 -19.91 5.21
C ASN A 15 -10.31 -20.56 5.84
N ASN A 16 -10.10 -20.30 7.12
CA ASN A 16 -9.04 -20.85 7.95
C ASN A 16 -7.62 -20.78 7.35
N ILE A 17 -7.29 -19.64 6.76
CA ILE A 17 -5.96 -19.38 6.20
C ILE A 17 -4.93 -19.28 7.33
N THR A 18 -3.84 -20.03 7.20
CA THR A 18 -2.68 -19.96 8.10
C THR A 18 -1.44 -19.70 7.26
N LEU A 19 -0.72 -18.63 7.57
CA LEU A 19 0.50 -18.22 6.88
C LEU A 19 1.49 -17.65 7.89
N ARG A 20 2.77 -17.94 7.68
CA ARG A 20 3.88 -17.29 8.39
C ARG A 20 4.91 -16.82 7.38
N VAL A 21 5.07 -15.50 7.27
CA VAL A 21 6.09 -14.87 6.43
C VAL A 21 7.30 -14.56 7.32
N LYS A 22 8.50 -14.92 6.86
CA LYS A 22 9.73 -14.60 7.60
C LYS A 22 10.26 -13.23 7.16
N PRO A 23 11.00 -12.51 8.02
CA PRO A 23 11.75 -11.33 7.57
C PRO A 23 12.62 -11.67 6.35
N ASN A 24 12.81 -10.70 5.46
CA ASN A 24 13.62 -10.83 4.24
C ASN A 24 13.14 -11.93 3.28
N SER A 25 11.83 -12.19 3.24
CA SER A 25 11.24 -13.15 2.28
C SER A 25 10.27 -12.45 1.34
N ILE A 26 10.24 -12.95 0.11
CA ILE A 26 9.28 -12.53 -0.92
C ILE A 26 8.20 -13.61 -0.99
N VAL A 27 6.94 -13.20 -0.82
CA VAL A 27 5.78 -14.10 -0.86
C VAL A 27 4.81 -13.60 -1.92
N SER A 28 4.44 -14.48 -2.84
CA SER A 28 3.49 -14.18 -3.92
C SER A 28 2.19 -14.95 -3.72
N PHE A 29 1.05 -14.25 -3.81
CA PHE A 29 -0.28 -14.86 -3.74
C PHE A 29 -0.86 -15.06 -5.15
N VAL A 30 -1.03 -16.32 -5.55
CA VAL A 30 -1.54 -16.67 -6.89
C VAL A 30 -2.90 -17.36 -6.75
N GLY A 31 -3.84 -17.04 -7.64
CA GLY A 31 -5.16 -17.65 -7.64
C GLY A 31 -6.11 -16.98 -8.63
N LYS A 32 -7.22 -17.64 -8.95
CA LYS A 32 -8.26 -17.14 -9.88
C LYS A 32 -8.83 -15.79 -9.42
N SER A 33 -9.38 -15.01 -10.36
CA SER A 33 -10.13 -13.79 -9.98
C SER A 33 -11.23 -14.13 -8.96
N GLY A 34 -11.41 -13.28 -7.96
CA GLY A 34 -12.37 -13.52 -6.87
C GLY A 34 -11.92 -14.49 -5.76
N SER A 35 -10.71 -15.06 -5.82
CA SER A 35 -10.20 -16.01 -4.81
C SER A 35 -9.83 -15.39 -3.44
N GLY A 36 -10.17 -14.12 -3.20
CA GLY A 36 -9.88 -13.44 -1.93
C GLY A 36 -8.47 -12.85 -1.78
N LYS A 37 -7.65 -12.77 -2.84
CA LYS A 37 -6.29 -12.17 -2.76
C LYS A 37 -6.31 -10.71 -2.29
N SER A 38 -7.12 -9.87 -2.93
CA SER A 38 -7.27 -8.47 -2.55
C SER A 38 -7.89 -8.33 -1.15
N THR A 39 -8.76 -9.25 -0.77
CA THR A 39 -9.31 -9.32 0.59
C THR A 39 -8.23 -9.62 1.62
N LEU A 40 -7.32 -10.56 1.33
CA LEU A 40 -6.18 -10.85 2.22
C LEU A 40 -5.27 -9.63 2.39
N LEU A 41 -4.95 -8.92 1.30
CA LEU A 41 -4.20 -7.66 1.36
C LEU A 41 -4.93 -6.60 2.20
N SER A 42 -6.24 -6.47 2.01
CA SER A 42 -7.06 -5.53 2.79
C SER A 42 -7.03 -5.80 4.30
N LEU A 43 -6.99 -7.07 4.71
CA LEU A 43 -6.82 -7.44 6.13
C LEU A 43 -5.40 -7.10 6.63
N LEU A 44 -4.36 -7.37 5.84
CA LEU A 44 -2.97 -7.05 6.20
C LEU A 44 -2.75 -5.53 6.33
N ASN A 45 -3.49 -4.74 5.55
CA ASN A 45 -3.47 -3.28 5.59
C ASN A 45 -4.33 -2.68 6.70
N GLY A 46 -5.04 -3.49 7.50
CA GLY A 46 -5.94 -3.01 8.56
C GLY A 46 -7.23 -2.35 8.08
N LEU A 47 -7.55 -2.43 6.77
CA LEU A 47 -8.76 -1.82 6.19
C LEU A 47 -10.04 -2.60 6.54
N ASN A 48 -9.90 -3.89 6.83
CA ASN A 48 -10.97 -4.75 7.32
C ASN A 48 -10.45 -5.56 8.52
N SER A 49 -11.32 -5.83 9.48
CA SER A 49 -11.03 -6.76 10.57
C SER A 49 -11.49 -8.17 10.20
N GLN A 50 -10.67 -9.18 10.49
CA GLN A 50 -11.06 -10.56 10.25
C GLN A 50 -12.25 -10.97 11.13
N THR A 51 -13.05 -11.92 10.66
CA THR A 51 -14.15 -12.49 11.43
C THR A 51 -13.62 -13.39 12.55
N SER A 52 -12.56 -14.16 12.29
CA SER A 52 -11.92 -15.00 13.30
C SER A 52 -10.45 -15.29 13.03
N GLY A 53 -9.73 -15.61 14.10
CA GLY A 53 -8.28 -15.83 14.11
C GLY A 53 -7.52 -14.55 14.43
N LEU A 54 -6.21 -14.59 14.18
CA LEU A 54 -5.24 -13.58 14.61
C LEU A 54 -4.34 -13.20 13.45
N ILE A 55 -4.04 -11.90 13.31
CA ILE A 55 -3.04 -11.39 12.38
C ILE A 55 -1.99 -10.62 13.19
N LEU A 56 -0.72 -11.00 13.01
CA LEU A 56 0.42 -10.40 13.68
C LEU A 56 1.39 -9.81 12.65
N ILE A 57 1.75 -8.54 12.81
CA ILE A 57 2.80 -7.87 12.05
C ILE A 57 3.88 -7.44 13.04
N ASN A 58 5.11 -7.92 12.86
CA ASN A 58 6.22 -7.71 13.81
C ASN A 58 5.86 -8.08 15.27
N GLY A 59 5.00 -9.09 15.45
CA GLY A 59 4.51 -9.52 16.76
C GLY A 59 3.38 -8.67 17.34
N ILE A 60 2.97 -7.60 16.66
CA ILE A 60 1.87 -6.73 17.05
C ILE A 60 0.56 -7.26 16.46
N ASP A 61 -0.44 -7.44 17.32
CA ASP A 61 -1.79 -7.81 16.91
C ASP A 61 -2.52 -6.63 16.26
N ILE A 62 -2.86 -6.77 14.98
CA ILE A 62 -3.57 -5.75 14.19
C ILE A 62 -5.08 -5.98 14.14
N SER A 63 -5.59 -7.00 14.81
CA SER A 63 -6.98 -7.49 14.68
C SER A 63 -8.04 -6.52 15.20
N ASN A 64 -7.68 -5.64 16.14
CA ASN A 64 -8.63 -4.93 17.01
C ASN A 64 -8.36 -3.42 17.17
N LYS A 65 -7.44 -2.85 16.39
CA LYS A 65 -7.12 -1.42 16.44
C LYS A 65 -6.96 -0.88 15.04
N HIS A 66 -7.44 0.35 14.83
CA HIS A 66 -7.09 1.14 13.66
C HIS A 66 -5.62 1.57 13.79
N TYR A 67 -4.71 0.68 13.41
CA TYR A 67 -3.33 1.07 13.13
C TYR A 67 -3.29 1.55 11.68
N SER A 68 -2.69 2.71 11.44
CA SER A 68 -2.29 3.04 10.08
C SER A 68 -1.20 2.07 9.64
N CYS A 69 -1.07 1.83 8.33
CA CYS A 69 0.01 0.99 7.81
C CYS A 69 1.39 1.54 8.21
N HIS A 70 1.51 2.87 8.35
CA HIS A 70 2.70 3.54 8.86
C HIS A 70 3.05 3.14 10.30
N ASP A 71 2.06 3.09 11.21
CA ASP A 71 2.28 2.77 12.64
C ASP A 71 2.89 1.37 12.86
N ILE A 72 2.70 0.47 11.91
CA ILE A 72 3.19 -0.91 11.96
C ILE A 72 4.32 -1.18 10.95
N GLY A 73 4.84 -0.14 10.29
CA GLY A 73 5.96 -0.22 9.35
C GLY A 73 5.64 -0.99 8.07
N VAL A 74 4.42 -0.82 7.55
CA VAL A 74 3.93 -1.48 6.34
C VAL A 74 3.74 -0.45 5.23
N GLY A 75 4.51 -0.60 4.15
CA GLY A 75 4.29 0.08 2.88
C GLY A 75 3.28 -0.68 2.02
N VAL A 76 2.32 0.03 1.43
CA VAL A 76 1.27 -0.56 0.58
C VAL A 76 1.23 0.14 -0.75
N VAL A 77 1.17 -0.65 -1.83
CA VAL A 77 0.94 -0.17 -3.18
C VAL A 77 -0.34 -0.79 -3.70
N GLU A 78 -1.36 0.04 -3.93
CA GLU A 78 -2.63 -0.45 -4.48
C GLU A 78 -2.57 -0.64 -6.00
N GLN A 79 -3.39 -1.58 -6.50
CA GLN A 79 -3.49 -1.90 -7.92
C GLN A 79 -3.97 -0.71 -8.77
N SER A 80 -4.76 0.20 -8.19
CA SER A 80 -5.13 1.49 -8.77
C SER A 80 -4.57 2.59 -7.87
N SER A 81 -3.37 3.06 -8.17
CA SER A 81 -2.78 4.18 -7.44
C SER A 81 -3.48 5.48 -7.84
N ASN A 82 -4.26 6.04 -6.91
CA ASN A 82 -4.80 7.39 -7.07
C ASN A 82 -3.80 8.37 -6.46
N LEU A 83 -3.23 9.23 -7.30
CA LEU A 83 -2.47 10.37 -6.81
C LEU A 83 -3.44 11.48 -6.39
N LEU A 84 -3.08 12.16 -5.32
CA LEU A 84 -3.77 13.35 -4.86
C LEU A 84 -3.48 14.50 -5.84
N SER A 85 -4.45 15.41 -5.97
CA SER A 85 -4.20 16.64 -6.72
C SER A 85 -3.17 17.48 -5.98
N GLY A 86 -2.03 17.74 -6.61
CA GLY A 86 -0.89 18.39 -5.98
C GLY A 86 0.38 18.17 -6.78
N THR A 87 1.53 18.58 -6.25
CA THR A 87 2.83 18.34 -6.90
C THR A 87 3.25 16.88 -6.76
N ILE A 88 4.21 16.45 -7.58
CA ILE A 88 4.86 15.15 -7.40
C ILE A 88 5.52 15.07 -6.02
N ALA A 89 6.23 16.12 -5.60
CA ALA A 89 6.80 16.21 -4.26
C ALA A 89 5.77 16.01 -3.15
N PHE A 90 4.61 16.69 -3.26
CA PHE A 90 3.52 16.54 -2.29
C PHE A 90 3.05 15.10 -2.18
N ASN A 91 2.84 14.43 -3.33
CA ASN A 91 2.41 13.03 -3.33
C ASN A 91 3.46 12.11 -2.70
N ILE A 92 4.74 12.26 -3.04
CA ILE A 92 5.82 11.40 -2.50
C ILE A 92 5.97 11.58 -0.99
N SER A 93 5.95 12.82 -0.51
CA SER A 93 6.02 13.13 0.93
C SER A 93 4.73 12.81 1.69
N TYR A 94 3.67 12.38 1.01
CA TYR A 94 2.37 12.19 1.64
C TYR A 94 2.42 11.00 2.62
N GLY A 95 2.28 11.30 3.91
CA GLY A 95 2.39 10.32 4.99
C GLY A 95 3.73 10.34 5.72
N MET A 96 4.71 11.13 5.26
CA MET A 96 5.97 11.38 5.95
C MET A 96 5.85 12.61 6.86
N GLU A 97 6.28 12.51 8.12
CA GLU A 97 6.36 13.67 9.01
C GLU A 97 7.63 14.49 8.73
N ASN A 98 7.47 15.79 8.47
CA ASN A 98 8.58 16.75 8.28
C ASN A 98 9.56 16.39 7.13
N ALA A 99 9.09 15.72 6.07
CA ALA A 99 9.93 15.34 4.94
C ALA A 99 10.69 16.54 4.35
N VAL A 100 12.00 16.39 4.20
CA VAL A 100 12.85 17.34 3.49
C VAL A 100 13.02 16.90 2.03
N LYS A 101 13.61 17.77 1.21
CA LYS A 101 13.78 17.52 -0.22
C LYS A 101 14.64 16.28 -0.48
N GLU A 102 15.63 16.04 0.37
CA GLU A 102 16.52 14.90 0.31
C GLU A 102 15.75 13.59 0.48
N ASP A 103 14.82 13.50 1.44
CA ASP A 103 13.98 12.31 1.66
C ASP A 103 13.13 12.00 0.43
N ILE A 104 12.54 13.03 -0.19
CA ILE A 104 11.73 12.91 -1.40
C ILE A 104 12.57 12.37 -2.57
N ILE A 105 13.82 12.84 -2.70
CA ILE A 105 14.74 12.39 -3.74
C ILE A 105 15.13 10.93 -3.49
N GLU A 106 15.49 10.57 -2.25
CA GLU A 106 15.85 9.20 -1.87
C GLU A 106 14.71 8.21 -2.14
N ALA A 107 13.49 8.52 -1.69
CA ALA A 107 12.31 7.69 -1.96
C ALA A 107 12.05 7.55 -3.47
N SER A 108 12.32 8.60 -4.25
CA SER A 108 12.21 8.55 -5.71
C SER A 108 13.29 7.69 -6.36
N GLU A 109 14.52 7.70 -5.85
CA GLU A 109 15.60 6.88 -6.36
C GLU A 109 15.34 5.40 -6.07
N LEU A 110 14.90 5.06 -4.85
CA LEU A 110 14.50 3.71 -4.47
C LEU A 110 13.36 3.18 -5.34
N ALA A 111 12.40 4.04 -5.68
CA ALA A 111 11.31 3.70 -6.58
C ALA A 111 11.70 3.72 -8.07
N CYS A 112 12.94 4.04 -8.43
CA CYS A 112 13.39 4.25 -9.82
C CYS A 112 12.59 5.34 -10.56
N SER A 113 12.05 6.33 -9.83
CA SER A 113 11.28 7.44 -10.38
C SER A 113 12.07 8.74 -10.58
N HIS A 114 13.19 8.91 -9.89
CA HIS A 114 13.95 10.17 -9.89
C HIS A 114 14.29 10.68 -11.31
N SER A 115 14.82 9.78 -12.16
CA SER A 115 15.25 10.14 -13.51
C SER A 115 14.10 10.64 -14.39
N PHE A 116 12.95 9.97 -14.36
CA PHE A 116 11.80 10.41 -15.17
C PHE A 116 11.14 11.66 -14.57
N ILE A 117 11.12 11.81 -13.23
CA ILE A 117 10.55 13.00 -12.61
C ILE A 117 11.29 14.25 -13.09
N LYS A 118 12.61 14.16 -13.25
CA LYS A 118 13.46 15.24 -13.81
C LYS A 118 13.19 15.58 -15.28
N GLU A 119 12.54 14.70 -16.04
CA GLU A 119 12.20 14.97 -17.44
C GLU A 119 10.94 15.85 -17.57
N PHE A 120 10.14 15.99 -16.51
CA PHE A 120 9.04 16.95 -16.54
C PHE A 120 9.55 18.40 -16.52
N PRO A 121 8.86 19.34 -17.20
CA PRO A 121 9.26 20.75 -17.23
C PRO A 121 9.48 21.37 -15.85
N ASP A 122 8.65 20.99 -14.87
CA ASP A 122 8.70 21.50 -13.50
C ASP A 122 9.28 20.48 -12.51
N GLY A 123 9.84 19.36 -13.00
CA GLY A 123 10.43 18.33 -12.16
C GLY A 123 9.47 17.84 -11.05
N TYR A 124 9.92 17.90 -9.80
CA TYR A 124 9.14 17.56 -8.61
C TYR A 124 7.95 18.51 -8.33
N ASP A 125 7.99 19.73 -8.85
CA ASP A 125 6.93 20.72 -8.70
C ASP A 125 5.81 20.54 -9.73
N THR A 126 5.97 19.58 -10.65
CA THR A 126 4.95 19.22 -11.64
C THR A 126 3.64 18.86 -10.94
N VAL A 127 2.57 19.54 -11.32
CA VAL A 127 1.23 19.34 -10.74
C VAL A 127 0.53 18.17 -11.41
N VAL A 128 0.18 17.17 -10.61
CA VAL A 128 -0.63 16.02 -11.01
C VAL A 128 -2.09 16.29 -10.64
N LYS A 129 -3.02 15.96 -11.53
CA LYS A 129 -4.47 15.97 -11.27
C LYS A 129 -4.97 14.54 -11.20
N ILE A 130 -6.02 14.30 -10.39
CA ILE A 130 -6.66 13.01 -10.03
C ILE A 130 -6.94 12.03 -11.21
N VAL A 131 -6.75 12.41 -12.48
CA VAL A 131 -7.21 11.68 -13.66
C VAL A 131 -6.09 10.96 -14.44
N ILE A 132 -4.82 11.06 -14.06
CA ILE A 132 -3.76 10.47 -14.89
C ILE A 132 -3.40 9.04 -14.46
N ILE A 133 -4.09 8.06 -15.04
CA ILE A 133 -3.70 6.65 -15.01
C ILE A 133 -2.70 6.42 -16.15
N SER A 134 -1.44 6.77 -15.94
CA SER A 134 -0.33 6.30 -16.78
C SER A 134 0.60 5.42 -15.94
N ALA A 135 1.26 4.44 -16.55
CA ALA A 135 2.16 3.53 -15.84
C ALA A 135 3.28 4.24 -15.05
N GLN A 136 3.62 5.47 -15.43
CA GLN A 136 4.60 6.31 -14.74
C GLN A 136 4.12 6.72 -13.33
N PHE A 137 2.82 6.91 -13.13
CA PHE A 137 2.24 7.33 -11.85
C PHE A 137 2.14 6.18 -10.83
N SER A 138 2.11 4.92 -11.30
CA SER A 138 2.22 3.75 -10.42
C SER A 138 3.59 3.67 -9.73
N ILE A 139 4.65 4.17 -10.38
CA ILE A 139 6.00 4.23 -9.81
C ILE A 139 6.10 5.35 -8.76
N ILE A 140 5.37 6.46 -8.94
CA ILE A 140 5.26 7.50 -7.90
C ILE A 140 4.57 6.95 -6.65
N ALA A 141 3.49 6.20 -6.82
CA ALA A 141 2.83 5.54 -5.69
C ALA A 141 3.71 4.47 -5.01
N TYR A 142 4.67 3.89 -5.73
CA TYR A 142 5.67 3.03 -5.11
C TYR A 142 6.65 3.83 -4.23
N ALA A 143 7.05 5.03 -4.66
CA ALA A 143 7.87 5.93 -3.84
C ALA A 143 7.18 6.33 -2.53
N MET A 144 5.85 6.48 -2.53
CA MET A 144 5.05 6.76 -1.33
C MET A 144 5.05 5.63 -0.28
N SER A 145 5.50 4.43 -0.66
CA SER A 145 5.50 3.25 0.22
C SER A 145 6.80 3.05 1.00
N PHE A 146 7.83 3.86 0.70
CA PHE A 146 9.08 3.94 1.45
C PHE A 146 9.01 5.07 2.47
#